data_AF-A0A2I0QJ28-F1
#
_entry.id   AF-A0A2I0QJ28-F1
#
_cell.length_a   1.000
_cell.length_b   1.000
_cell.length_c   1.000
_cell.angle_alpha   90.00
_cell.angle_beta   90.00
_cell.angle_gamma   90.00
#
_symmetry.space_group_name_H-M   'P 1'
#
loop_
_entity.id
_entity.type
_entity.pdbx_description
1 polymer ?
#
loop_
_entity_poly.entity_id
_entity_poly.type
_entity_poly.pdbx_seq_one_letter_code
_entity_poly.pdbx_strand_id
1 'polypeptide(L)'
;MSQHYLKKILEISDPHLKKIFSTGRYNEFLKAVEYIYQLEKREDIVKNFSDKYVEFVKEDYQRQYQGTNESLNSFLEKKDDDIKIIWGNCFDVMKGMKSESIHCIVTSPPYYNARKYSTWKNLDLYLYDMRNIIKEAYRVLDNHRVFVFNVGDIFDNDNLTTKSVWGKRRLPLASYFIKIFEEEGFTFVDDFIWDKGEVQSERNKHKNKPYPFYQYPINCYEHILIFHKHRLDETRYPCPVCGTLKVNGNTQSEIGLRSWECKNLECFERSKSNRGKRFSLKTLTTQSRQGKMYEISEEFIKKWRRDIVKFPPVIKINSKGENLLGHTAPFPENIPELAIQMFSYEGEKVLDPFGGSFTSVIVAKKLNRTGIGIELNKEMFREAGLKNIKNNFPANLLNQKNINISEYDYKQ
;
A
#
# COMPACT_ATOMS: atom_id res chain seq x y z
N MET A 1 -1.56 31.36 37.64
CA MET A 1 -0.78 30.56 36.66
C MET A 1 -1.74 30.12 35.57
N SER A 2 -1.46 30.43 34.30
CA SER A 2 -2.30 29.95 33.20
C SER A 2 -2.23 28.43 33.14
N GLN A 3 -3.39 27.77 33.13
CA GLN A 3 -3.50 26.32 32.98
C GLN A 3 -2.84 25.86 31.66
N HIS A 4 -2.01 24.82 31.71
CA HIS A 4 -1.37 24.26 30.51
C HIS A 4 -2.41 23.82 29.47
N TYR A 5 -2.16 24.07 28.18
CA TYR A 5 -3.18 23.90 27.14
C TYR A 5 -3.65 22.44 26.99
N LEU A 6 -2.76 21.46 27.17
CA LEU A 6 -3.12 20.03 27.18
C LEU A 6 -4.19 19.71 28.21
N LYS A 7 -4.14 20.30 29.41
CA LYS A 7 -5.13 20.05 30.46
C LYS A 7 -6.52 20.47 30.00
N LYS A 8 -6.62 21.59 29.28
CA LYS A 8 -7.86 22.06 28.66
C LYS A 8 -8.37 21.11 27.58
N ILE A 9 -7.49 20.57 26.73
CA ILE A 9 -7.86 19.56 25.72
C ILE A 9 -8.45 18.33 26.41
N LEU A 10 -7.78 17.82 27.44
CA LEU A 10 -8.18 16.64 28.20
C LEU A 10 -9.52 16.86 28.90
N GLU A 11 -9.71 17.97 29.60
CA GLU A 11 -10.97 18.29 30.30
C GLU A 11 -12.17 18.34 29.34
N ILE A 12 -12.02 18.99 28.18
CA ILE A 12 -13.10 19.08 27.19
C ILE A 12 -13.38 17.72 26.53
N SER A 13 -12.35 16.89 26.38
CA SER A 13 -12.42 15.62 25.65
C SER A 13 -12.74 14.42 26.55
N ASP A 14 -12.61 14.56 27.87
CA ASP A 14 -12.75 13.50 28.88
C ASP A 14 -14.04 12.67 28.74
N PRO A 15 -15.24 13.26 28.55
CA PRO A 15 -16.47 12.47 28.41
C PRO A 15 -16.44 11.52 27.20
N HIS A 16 -15.80 11.95 26.10
CA HIS A 16 -15.67 11.11 24.91
C HIS A 16 -14.57 10.07 25.08
N LEU A 17 -13.43 10.45 25.67
CA LEU A 17 -12.30 9.53 25.92
C LEU A 17 -12.74 8.35 26.81
N LYS A 18 -13.46 8.61 27.90
CA LYS A 18 -14.01 7.57 28.79
C LYS A 18 -15.09 6.70 28.13
N LYS A 19 -15.74 7.19 27.08
CA LYS A 19 -16.74 6.42 26.33
C LYS A 19 -16.08 5.41 25.39
N ILE A 20 -14.96 5.78 24.76
CA ILE A 20 -14.32 4.96 23.73
C ILE A 20 -13.24 4.03 24.29
N PHE A 21 -12.55 4.43 25.36
CA PHE A 21 -11.48 3.65 25.96
C PHE A 21 -11.99 2.97 27.22
N SER A 22 -11.64 1.69 27.38
CA SER A 22 -11.82 1.00 28.67
C SER A 22 -11.01 1.71 29.76
N THR A 23 -11.36 1.52 31.04
CA THR A 23 -10.69 2.21 32.17
C THR A 23 -9.18 2.03 32.15
N GLY A 24 -8.69 0.81 31.89
CA GLY A 24 -7.25 0.54 31.77
C GLY A 24 -6.63 1.30 30.59
N ARG A 25 -7.29 1.25 29.43
CA ARG A 25 -6.80 1.88 28.21
C ARG A 25 -6.80 3.41 28.27
N TYR A 26 -7.79 3.98 28.94
CA TYR A 26 -7.85 5.41 29.21
C TYR A 26 -6.67 5.87 30.09
N ASN A 27 -6.31 5.10 31.13
CA ASN A 27 -5.15 5.41 31.97
C ASN A 27 -3.83 5.27 31.21
N GLU A 28 -3.69 4.27 30.33
CA GLU A 28 -2.55 4.16 29.42
C GLU A 28 -2.44 5.36 28.49
N PHE A 29 -3.57 5.81 27.93
CA PHE A 29 -3.62 6.99 27.06
C PHE A 29 -3.16 8.25 27.80
N LEU A 30 -3.66 8.47 29.02
CA LEU A 30 -3.25 9.61 29.84
C LEU A 30 -1.74 9.63 30.09
N LYS A 31 -1.16 8.49 30.48
CA LYS A 31 0.30 8.35 30.65
C LYS A 31 1.06 8.62 29.36
N ALA A 32 0.55 8.11 28.23
CA ALA A 32 1.20 8.26 26.94
C ALA A 32 1.21 9.70 26.41
N VAL A 33 0.35 10.58 26.92
CA VAL A 33 0.33 12.01 26.57
C VAL A 33 1.03 12.91 27.61
N GLU A 34 1.54 12.37 28.72
CA GLU A 34 2.15 13.18 29.79
C GLU A 34 3.36 14.00 29.30
N TYR A 35 4.17 13.45 28.39
CA TYR A 35 5.33 14.17 27.85
C TYR A 35 4.95 15.47 27.13
N ILE A 36 3.70 15.59 26.65
CA ILE A 36 3.19 16.78 25.95
C ILE A 36 3.11 17.99 26.91
N TYR A 37 3.09 17.79 28.24
CA TYR A 37 3.21 18.89 29.21
C TYR A 37 4.53 19.66 29.13
N GLN A 38 5.54 19.10 28.45
CA GLN A 38 6.83 19.76 28.21
C GLN A 38 6.80 20.69 26.99
N LEU A 39 5.75 20.62 26.16
CA LEU A 39 5.63 21.43 24.94
C LEU A 39 4.96 22.77 25.26
N GLU A 40 5.52 23.86 24.77
CA GLU A 40 4.99 25.20 25.04
C GLU A 40 4.07 25.71 23.91
N LYS A 41 4.39 25.36 22.66
CA LYS A 41 3.63 25.81 21.48
C LYS A 41 2.32 25.03 21.36
N ARG A 42 1.23 25.75 21.15
CA ARG A 42 -0.12 25.16 21.09
C ARG A 42 -0.28 24.25 19.89
N GLU A 43 0.29 24.62 18.76
CA GLU A 43 0.26 23.85 17.52
C GLU A 43 0.92 22.49 17.73
N ASP A 44 2.06 22.47 18.41
CA ASP A 44 2.78 21.23 18.75
C ASP A 44 1.98 20.38 19.74
N ILE A 45 1.37 21.00 20.76
CA ILE A 45 0.49 20.29 21.71
C ILE A 45 -0.69 19.64 20.97
N VAL A 46 -1.39 20.38 20.12
CA VAL A 46 -2.55 19.90 19.35
C VAL A 46 -2.14 18.76 18.43
N LYS A 47 -1.02 18.93 17.71
CA LYS A 47 -0.49 17.90 16.81
C LYS A 47 -0.14 16.63 17.57
N ASN A 48 0.69 16.71 18.61
CA ASN A 48 1.14 15.53 19.35
C ASN A 48 -0.02 14.82 20.07
N PHE A 49 -0.99 15.57 20.61
CA PHE A 49 -2.21 14.97 21.18
C PHE A 49 -3.02 14.25 20.11
N SER A 50 -3.21 14.87 18.95
CA SER A 50 -3.98 14.29 17.85
C SER A 50 -3.33 13.03 17.31
N ASP A 51 -2.01 13.07 17.07
CA ASP A 51 -1.24 11.92 16.60
C ASP A 51 -1.33 10.76 17.60
N LYS A 52 -1.15 11.04 18.91
CA LYS A 52 -1.24 10.00 19.94
C LYS A 52 -2.65 9.44 20.10
N TYR A 53 -3.68 10.26 19.96
CA TYR A 53 -5.07 9.81 19.96
C TYR A 53 -5.36 8.86 18.79
N VAL A 54 -4.96 9.26 17.58
CA VAL A 54 -5.14 8.45 16.36
C VAL A 54 -4.41 7.11 16.49
N GLU A 55 -3.18 7.13 17.01
CA GLU A 55 -2.39 5.93 17.31
C GLU A 55 -3.16 4.98 18.26
N PHE A 56 -3.69 5.49 19.36
CA PHE A 56 -4.43 4.67 20.33
C PHE A 56 -5.69 4.05 19.73
N VAL A 57 -6.47 4.82 18.96
CA VAL A 57 -7.66 4.30 18.28
C VAL A 57 -7.28 3.21 17.27
N LYS A 58 -6.19 3.43 16.51
CA LYS A 58 -5.68 2.46 15.55
C LYS A 58 -5.23 1.17 16.23
N GLU A 59 -4.51 1.27 17.34
CA GLU A 59 -4.11 0.10 18.11
C GLU A 59 -5.32 -0.68 18.65
N ASP A 60 -6.36 0.00 19.13
CA ASP A 60 -7.58 -0.66 19.61
C ASP A 60 -8.31 -1.39 18.46
N TYR A 61 -8.34 -0.79 17.27
CA TYR A 61 -8.83 -1.47 16.07
C TYR A 61 -7.99 -2.70 15.73
N GLN A 62 -6.66 -2.59 15.78
CA GLN A 62 -5.74 -3.71 15.53
C GLN A 62 -5.95 -4.85 16.53
N ARG A 63 -6.22 -4.56 17.81
CA ARG A 63 -6.48 -5.56 18.86
C ARG A 63 -7.75 -6.37 18.64
N GLN A 64 -8.70 -5.88 17.82
CA GLN A 64 -9.91 -6.64 17.48
C GLN A 64 -9.60 -7.86 16.62
N TYR A 65 -8.49 -7.85 15.88
CA TYR A 65 -8.07 -8.98 15.08
C TYR A 65 -7.16 -9.91 15.88
N GLN A 66 -7.64 -11.14 16.12
CA GLN A 66 -6.88 -12.19 16.77
C GLN A 66 -6.05 -12.98 15.73
N GLY A 67 -4.92 -13.55 16.17
CA GLY A 67 -4.11 -14.45 15.32
C GLY A 67 -2.91 -13.81 14.63
N THR A 68 -2.54 -12.57 14.98
CA THR A 68 -1.30 -11.95 14.51
C THR A 68 -0.06 -12.64 15.10
N ASN A 69 1.04 -12.68 14.35
CA ASN A 69 2.30 -13.26 14.79
C ASN A 69 3.22 -12.18 15.41
N GLU A 70 3.48 -12.25 16.71
CA GLU A 70 4.26 -11.23 17.43
C GLU A 70 5.70 -11.12 16.93
N SER A 71 6.33 -12.24 16.57
CA SER A 71 7.71 -12.27 16.04
C SER A 71 7.78 -11.56 14.69
N LEU A 72 6.83 -11.84 13.78
CA LEU A 72 6.73 -11.15 12.50
C LEU A 72 6.49 -9.65 12.68
N ASN A 73 5.55 -9.26 13.54
CA ASN A 73 5.27 -7.84 13.75
C ASN A 73 6.46 -7.12 14.40
N SER A 74 7.19 -7.77 15.31
CA SER A 74 8.43 -7.22 15.87
C SER A 74 9.51 -7.00 14.82
N PHE A 75 9.63 -7.94 13.86
CA PHE A 75 10.52 -7.78 12.69
C PHE A 75 10.10 -6.59 11.80
N LEU A 76 8.81 -6.43 11.55
CA LEU A 76 8.24 -5.35 10.74
C LEU A 76 8.36 -3.96 11.39
N GLU A 77 8.39 -3.88 12.73
CA GLU A 77 8.58 -2.62 13.48
C GLU A 77 10.05 -2.29 13.78
N LYS A 78 10.97 -3.23 13.58
CA LYS A 78 12.40 -3.02 13.83
C LYS A 78 12.92 -1.86 12.98
N LYS A 79 13.56 -0.87 13.61
CA LYS A 79 14.27 0.22 12.92
C LYS A 79 15.62 -0.29 12.44
N ASP A 80 15.72 -0.56 11.14
CA ASP A 80 16.91 -1.04 10.43
C ASP A 80 17.06 -0.26 9.11
N ASP A 81 17.71 -0.84 8.09
CA ASP A 81 17.95 -0.15 6.81
C ASP A 81 16.72 -0.10 5.89
N ASP A 82 15.50 -0.20 6.44
CA ASP A 82 14.23 -0.02 5.73
C ASP A 82 13.98 -1.02 4.58
N ILE A 83 14.74 -2.11 4.53
CA ILE A 83 14.59 -3.21 3.56
C ILE A 83 14.25 -4.47 4.33
N LYS A 84 13.02 -4.97 4.14
CA LYS A 84 12.48 -6.13 4.85
C LYS A 84 12.03 -7.19 3.86
N ILE A 85 12.69 -8.33 3.87
CA ILE A 85 12.38 -9.47 3.01
C ILE A 85 11.80 -10.60 3.86
N ILE A 86 10.65 -11.11 3.45
CA ILE A 86 9.96 -12.19 4.13
C ILE A 86 9.86 -13.37 3.17
N TRP A 87 10.36 -14.52 3.62
CA TRP A 87 10.28 -15.78 2.87
C TRP A 87 9.08 -16.59 3.36
N GLY A 88 8.10 -16.84 2.50
CA GLY A 88 6.90 -17.60 2.85
C GLY A 88 5.69 -17.31 1.97
N ASN A 89 4.59 -17.98 2.25
CA ASN A 89 3.31 -17.76 1.56
C ASN A 89 2.72 -16.39 1.95
N CYS A 90 2.46 -15.53 0.97
CA CYS A 90 1.96 -14.17 1.22
C CYS A 90 0.62 -14.11 1.95
N PHE A 91 -0.28 -15.09 1.75
CA PHE A 91 -1.52 -15.17 2.50
C PHE A 91 -1.26 -15.40 3.99
N ASP A 92 -0.43 -16.38 4.33
CA ASP A 92 -0.11 -16.72 5.72
C ASP A 92 0.69 -15.62 6.42
N VAL A 93 1.65 -15.02 5.71
CA VAL A 93 2.43 -13.89 6.20
C VAL A 93 1.51 -12.70 6.49
N MET A 94 0.67 -12.28 5.54
CA MET A 94 -0.23 -11.16 5.75
C MET A 94 -1.23 -11.45 6.87
N LYS A 95 -1.76 -12.67 6.98
CA LYS A 95 -2.59 -13.10 8.11
C LYS A 95 -1.89 -12.90 9.47
N GLY A 96 -0.58 -13.13 9.53
CA GLY A 96 0.25 -12.85 10.70
C GLY A 96 0.50 -11.35 10.98
N MET A 97 0.28 -10.46 10.02
CA MET A 97 0.49 -9.01 10.19
C MET A 97 -0.65 -8.33 10.94
N LYS A 98 -0.34 -7.27 11.69
CA LYS A 98 -1.35 -6.37 12.26
C LYS A 98 -2.21 -5.74 11.16
N SER A 99 -3.50 -5.57 11.43
CA SER A 99 -4.41 -4.83 10.54
C SER A 99 -3.95 -3.38 10.38
N GLU A 100 -4.25 -2.74 9.26
CA GLU A 100 -3.93 -1.33 9.01
C GLU A 100 -2.44 -0.96 9.27
N SER A 101 -1.50 -1.90 9.09
CA SER A 101 -0.07 -1.69 9.36
C SER A 101 0.74 -1.23 8.13
N ILE A 102 0.16 -1.28 6.94
CA ILE A 102 0.81 -0.96 5.66
C ILE A 102 0.20 0.30 5.04
N HIS A 103 1.03 1.17 4.47
CA HIS A 103 0.59 2.49 4.00
C HIS A 103 0.36 2.55 2.48
N CYS A 104 0.99 1.65 1.73
CA CYS A 104 0.80 1.49 0.29
C CYS A 104 1.12 0.04 -0.09
N ILE A 105 0.36 -0.53 -1.02
CA ILE A 105 0.67 -1.83 -1.63
C ILE A 105 0.91 -1.60 -3.11
N VAL A 106 2.01 -2.14 -3.62
CA VAL A 106 2.28 -2.18 -5.06
C VAL A 106 2.85 -3.53 -5.45
N THR A 107 2.25 -4.16 -6.47
CA THR A 107 2.65 -5.50 -6.88
C THR A 107 2.20 -5.84 -8.30
N SER A 108 2.65 -6.99 -8.77
CA SER A 108 2.15 -7.69 -9.94
C SER A 108 1.98 -9.16 -9.55
N PRO A 109 0.77 -9.74 -9.60
CA PRO A 109 0.55 -11.12 -9.19
C PRO A 109 1.26 -12.10 -10.14
N PRO A 110 1.52 -13.33 -9.70
CA PRO A 110 1.81 -14.42 -10.62
C PRO A 110 0.60 -14.66 -11.54
N TYR A 111 0.72 -14.35 -12.83
CA TYR A 111 -0.41 -14.55 -13.75
C TYR A 111 -0.71 -16.04 -13.89
N TYR A 112 -2.01 -16.38 -13.95
CA TYR A 112 -2.50 -17.75 -14.04
C TYR A 112 -1.68 -18.60 -15.03
N ASN A 113 -0.91 -19.54 -14.49
CA ASN A 113 -0.05 -20.50 -15.19
C ASN A 113 0.87 -19.93 -16.29
N ALA A 114 1.13 -18.62 -16.29
CA ALA A 114 1.94 -17.97 -17.32
C ALA A 114 3.44 -18.32 -17.24
N ARG A 115 3.87 -18.89 -16.10
CA ARG A 115 5.25 -19.24 -15.75
C ARG A 115 5.31 -20.64 -15.13
N LYS A 116 6.51 -21.24 -15.12
CA LYS A 116 6.73 -22.61 -14.62
C LYS A 116 6.48 -22.77 -13.12
N TYR A 117 6.62 -21.69 -12.34
CA TYR A 117 6.42 -21.68 -10.89
C TYR A 117 4.96 -21.44 -10.48
N SER A 118 4.06 -21.19 -11.44
CA SER A 118 2.62 -21.02 -11.21
C SER A 118 1.87 -22.24 -11.74
N THR A 119 1.21 -23.01 -10.88
CA THR A 119 0.55 -24.28 -11.24
C THR A 119 -0.80 -24.46 -10.57
N TRP A 120 -1.80 -23.67 -10.96
CA TRP A 120 -3.20 -23.85 -10.57
C TRP A 120 -3.91 -24.84 -11.49
N LYS A 121 -4.85 -25.64 -10.94
CA LYS A 121 -5.57 -26.66 -11.73
C LYS A 121 -6.54 -26.03 -12.75
N ASN A 122 -7.22 -24.96 -12.35
CA ASN A 122 -8.15 -24.20 -13.18
C ASN A 122 -8.19 -22.73 -12.75
N LEU A 123 -8.82 -21.90 -13.58
CA LEU A 123 -8.94 -20.47 -13.35
C LEU A 123 -9.69 -20.12 -12.05
N ASP A 124 -10.72 -20.88 -11.67
CA ASP A 124 -11.52 -20.59 -10.47
C ASP A 124 -10.69 -20.74 -9.18
N LEU A 125 -9.86 -21.78 -9.09
CA LEU A 125 -8.97 -21.96 -7.94
C LEU A 125 -7.93 -20.85 -7.84
N TYR A 126 -7.41 -20.39 -8.98
CA TYR A 126 -6.51 -19.24 -9.02
C TYR A 126 -7.20 -17.97 -8.51
N LEU A 127 -8.40 -17.67 -9.03
CA LEU A 127 -9.16 -16.50 -8.60
C LEU A 127 -9.59 -16.59 -7.13
N TYR A 128 -9.84 -17.80 -6.62
CA TYR A 128 -10.11 -18.04 -5.20
C TYR A 128 -8.90 -17.71 -4.32
N ASP A 129 -7.71 -18.21 -4.65
CA ASP A 129 -6.48 -17.88 -3.92
C ASP A 129 -6.21 -16.38 -3.95
N MET A 130 -6.32 -15.77 -5.13
CA MET A 130 -6.15 -14.32 -5.29
C MET A 130 -7.14 -13.52 -4.45
N ARG A 131 -8.42 -13.94 -4.39
CA ARG A 131 -9.44 -13.31 -3.55
C ARG A 131 -9.04 -13.33 -2.08
N ASN A 132 -8.56 -14.47 -1.57
CA ASN A 132 -8.13 -14.59 -0.17
C ASN A 132 -6.92 -13.69 0.12
N ILE A 133 -5.98 -13.59 -0.82
CA ILE A 133 -4.82 -12.69 -0.70
C ILE A 133 -5.28 -11.23 -0.71
N ILE A 134 -6.17 -10.83 -1.62
CA ILE A 134 -6.71 -9.47 -1.72
C ILE A 134 -7.48 -9.08 -0.46
N LYS A 135 -8.24 -10.02 0.12
CA LYS A 135 -8.96 -9.82 1.38
C LYS A 135 -7.99 -9.54 2.54
N GLU A 136 -6.91 -10.31 2.67
CA GLU A 136 -5.89 -10.04 3.68
C GLU A 136 -5.13 -8.73 3.38
N ALA A 137 -4.89 -8.42 2.10
CA ALA A 137 -4.30 -7.14 1.69
C ALA A 137 -5.19 -5.95 2.12
N TYR A 138 -6.52 -6.06 1.97
CA TYR A 138 -7.47 -5.06 2.46
C TYR A 138 -7.35 -4.87 3.98
N ARG A 139 -7.20 -5.96 4.74
CA ARG A 139 -7.08 -5.90 6.20
C ARG A 139 -5.79 -5.21 6.63
N VAL A 140 -4.65 -5.57 6.05
CA VAL A 140 -3.33 -5.03 6.45
C VAL A 140 -3.07 -3.63 5.93
N LEU A 141 -3.69 -3.22 4.83
CA LEU A 141 -3.60 -1.85 4.32
C LEU A 141 -4.30 -0.87 5.27
N ASP A 142 -3.69 0.26 5.55
CA ASP A 142 -4.24 1.31 6.41
C ASP A 142 -5.47 1.96 5.76
N ASN A 143 -6.36 2.51 6.58
CA ASN A 143 -7.59 3.10 6.04
C ASN A 143 -7.28 4.32 5.15
N HIS A 144 -8.06 4.53 4.09
CA HIS A 144 -7.86 5.59 3.10
C HIS A 144 -6.52 5.54 2.34
N ARG A 145 -5.92 4.35 2.23
CA ARG A 145 -4.71 4.10 1.44
C ARG A 145 -4.99 3.36 0.14
N VAL A 146 -3.95 3.25 -0.67
CA VAL A 146 -4.02 2.81 -2.06
C VAL A 146 -3.28 1.50 -2.26
N PHE A 147 -3.89 0.62 -3.05
CA PHE A 147 -3.28 -0.56 -3.63
C PHE A 147 -3.16 -0.34 -5.15
N VAL A 148 -1.92 -0.27 -5.64
CA VAL A 148 -1.58 -0.28 -7.07
C VAL A 148 -1.29 -1.71 -7.54
N PHE A 149 -2.02 -2.18 -8.54
CA PHE A 149 -1.98 -3.57 -8.99
C PHE A 149 -1.71 -3.68 -10.49
N ASN A 150 -0.52 -4.14 -10.87
CA ASN A 150 -0.16 -4.32 -12.27
C ASN A 150 -0.57 -5.71 -12.77
N VAL A 151 -1.39 -5.79 -13.82
CA VAL A 151 -1.81 -7.06 -14.40
C VAL A 151 -1.99 -6.97 -15.91
N GLY A 152 -1.49 -7.97 -16.64
CA GLY A 152 -1.73 -8.15 -18.06
C GLY A 152 -2.75 -9.23 -18.36
N ASP A 153 -3.56 -9.01 -19.39
CA ASP A 153 -4.36 -10.08 -19.97
C ASP A 153 -3.45 -11.17 -20.57
N ILE A 154 -3.88 -12.43 -20.42
CA ILE A 154 -3.11 -13.57 -20.92
C ILE A 154 -3.93 -14.38 -21.93
N PHE A 155 -3.23 -15.14 -22.77
CA PHE A 155 -3.83 -16.16 -23.63
C PHE A 155 -3.49 -17.53 -23.05
N ASP A 156 -4.49 -18.21 -22.51
CA ASP A 156 -4.32 -19.52 -21.87
C ASP A 156 -5.62 -20.33 -21.89
N ASN A 157 -5.55 -21.56 -21.37
CA ASN A 157 -6.66 -22.47 -21.17
C ASN A 157 -7.18 -22.30 -19.75
N ASP A 158 -8.42 -21.82 -19.61
CA ASP A 158 -9.02 -21.67 -18.28
C ASP A 158 -9.24 -22.99 -17.54
N ASN A 159 -9.17 -24.13 -18.25
CA ASN A 159 -9.48 -25.48 -17.77
C ASN A 159 -10.88 -25.57 -17.12
N LEU A 160 -11.79 -24.70 -17.56
CA LEU A 160 -13.20 -24.67 -17.16
C LEU A 160 -14.07 -24.91 -18.39
N THR A 161 -13.94 -24.01 -19.37
CA THR A 161 -14.64 -24.07 -20.65
C THR A 161 -13.78 -24.78 -21.69
N THR A 162 -12.48 -24.50 -21.68
CA THR A 162 -11.56 -24.99 -22.70
C THR A 162 -10.72 -26.13 -22.14
N LYS A 163 -11.12 -27.36 -22.47
CA LYS A 163 -10.44 -28.60 -22.04
C LYS A 163 -9.38 -29.09 -23.02
N SER A 164 -9.37 -28.54 -24.24
CA SER A 164 -8.41 -28.90 -25.28
C SER A 164 -7.05 -28.29 -24.99
N VAL A 165 -5.98 -29.07 -25.15
CA VAL A 165 -4.58 -28.58 -25.08
C VAL A 165 -4.30 -27.51 -26.14
N TRP A 166 -5.07 -27.50 -27.23
CA TRP A 166 -4.91 -26.60 -28.37
C TRP A 166 -5.85 -25.39 -28.34
N GLY A 167 -6.95 -25.47 -27.57
CA GLY A 167 -7.91 -24.37 -27.50
C GLY A 167 -7.43 -23.33 -26.49
N LYS A 168 -7.04 -22.14 -26.93
CA LYS A 168 -6.67 -21.01 -26.06
C LYS A 168 -7.67 -19.88 -26.23
N ARG A 169 -7.95 -19.13 -25.17
CA ARG A 169 -8.70 -17.87 -25.26
C ARG A 169 -7.98 -16.76 -24.51
N ARG A 170 -8.36 -15.52 -24.82
CA ARG A 170 -7.94 -14.37 -24.02
C ARG A 170 -8.67 -14.41 -22.68
N LEU A 171 -7.91 -14.37 -21.59
CA LEU A 171 -8.40 -14.25 -20.23
C LEU A 171 -8.26 -12.77 -19.81
N PRO A 172 -9.38 -12.05 -19.62
CA PRO A 172 -9.37 -10.65 -19.22
C PRO A 172 -9.09 -10.53 -17.71
N LEU A 173 -7.85 -10.83 -17.31
CA LEU A 173 -7.47 -10.91 -15.90
C LEU A 173 -7.75 -9.58 -15.18
N ALA A 174 -7.47 -8.45 -15.82
CA ALA A 174 -7.76 -7.13 -15.24
C ALA A 174 -9.23 -6.99 -14.82
N SER A 175 -10.17 -7.38 -15.69
CA SER A 175 -11.60 -7.33 -15.38
C SER A 175 -12.00 -8.25 -14.23
N TYR A 176 -11.42 -9.46 -14.16
CA TYR A 176 -11.67 -10.38 -13.05
C TYR A 176 -11.14 -9.83 -11.72
N PHE A 177 -9.95 -9.21 -11.73
CA PHE A 177 -9.38 -8.58 -10.55
C PHE A 177 -10.20 -7.37 -10.10
N ILE A 178 -10.58 -6.44 -10.99
CA ILE A 178 -11.44 -5.30 -10.63
C ILE A 178 -12.68 -5.78 -9.88
N LYS A 179 -13.35 -6.82 -10.38
CA LYS A 179 -14.52 -7.41 -9.74
C LYS A 179 -14.23 -7.96 -8.35
N ILE A 180 -13.13 -8.71 -8.18
CA ILE A 180 -12.73 -9.27 -6.88
C ILE A 180 -12.38 -8.15 -5.89
N PHE A 181 -11.62 -7.14 -6.30
CA PHE A 181 -11.25 -6.02 -5.45
C PHE A 181 -12.49 -5.27 -4.92
N GLU A 182 -13.44 -4.96 -5.80
CA GLU A 182 -14.73 -4.33 -5.42
C GLU A 182 -15.53 -5.20 -4.44
N GLU A 183 -15.57 -6.52 -4.66
CA GLU A 183 -16.27 -7.45 -3.77
C GLU A 183 -15.62 -7.58 -2.38
N GLU A 184 -14.30 -7.46 -2.30
CA GLU A 184 -13.55 -7.48 -1.03
C GLU A 184 -13.45 -6.09 -0.36
N GLY A 185 -14.13 -5.08 -0.90
CA GLY A 185 -14.35 -3.78 -0.25
C GLY A 185 -13.42 -2.65 -0.71
N PHE A 186 -12.53 -2.89 -1.67
CA PHE A 186 -11.82 -1.80 -2.33
C PHE A 186 -12.76 -1.03 -3.26
N THR A 187 -12.37 0.20 -3.60
CA THR A 187 -12.99 1.00 -4.65
C THR A 187 -12.01 1.13 -5.80
N PHE A 188 -12.41 0.72 -6.99
CA PHE A 188 -11.70 0.97 -8.23
C PHE A 188 -11.72 2.46 -8.53
N VAL A 189 -10.54 3.03 -8.79
CA VAL A 189 -10.37 4.47 -9.02
C VAL A 189 -9.95 4.75 -10.45
N ASP A 190 -8.95 4.04 -10.94
CA ASP A 190 -8.37 4.30 -12.26
C ASP A 190 -7.64 3.08 -12.84
N ASP A 191 -7.42 3.12 -14.15
CA ASP A 191 -6.68 2.12 -14.93
C ASP A 191 -5.70 2.81 -15.87
N PHE A 192 -4.42 2.85 -15.48
CA PHE A 192 -3.38 3.32 -16.38
C PHE A 192 -2.96 2.20 -17.33
N ILE A 193 -3.01 2.48 -18.62
CA ILE A 193 -2.55 1.56 -19.65
C ILE A 193 -1.05 1.74 -19.83
N TRP A 194 -0.28 0.75 -19.39
CA TRP A 194 1.15 0.68 -19.65
C TRP A 194 1.41 0.09 -21.04
N ASP A 195 1.72 0.97 -22.01
CA ASP A 195 2.23 0.57 -23.32
C ASP A 195 3.69 0.11 -23.19
N LYS A 196 3.91 -1.20 -23.34
CA LYS A 196 5.23 -1.84 -23.31
C LYS A 196 6.04 -1.57 -24.59
N GLY A 197 5.43 -0.98 -25.61
CA GLY A 197 6.03 -0.80 -26.93
C GLY A 197 6.02 -2.09 -27.75
N GLU A 198 7.03 -2.27 -28.61
CA GLU A 198 7.09 -3.41 -29.51
C GLU A 198 7.25 -4.74 -28.76
N VAL A 199 6.31 -5.63 -29.01
CA VAL A 199 6.18 -6.88 -28.26
C VAL A 199 7.23 -7.88 -28.72
N GLN A 200 8.28 -8.08 -27.93
CA GLN A 200 9.31 -9.11 -28.17
C GLN A 200 8.84 -10.55 -27.86
N SER A 201 7.53 -10.82 -27.90
CA SER A 201 7.01 -12.15 -27.58
C SER A 201 6.64 -12.91 -28.85
N GLU A 202 7.31 -14.04 -29.08
CA GLU A 202 7.00 -15.03 -30.12
C GLU A 202 5.60 -15.66 -29.96
N ARG A 203 4.92 -15.43 -28.82
CA ARG A 203 3.66 -16.11 -28.44
C ARG A 203 2.47 -15.81 -29.38
N ASN A 204 2.58 -14.78 -30.22
CA ASN A 204 1.57 -14.40 -31.20
C ASN A 204 2.04 -14.57 -32.66
N LYS A 205 3.10 -15.35 -32.92
CA LYS A 205 3.58 -15.65 -34.28
C LYS A 205 2.72 -16.64 -35.08
N HIS A 206 1.42 -16.72 -34.81
CA HIS A 206 0.54 -17.13 -35.90
C HIS A 206 0.53 -15.97 -36.89
N LYS A 207 1.40 -16.04 -37.90
CA LYS A 207 1.26 -15.26 -39.13
C LYS A 207 -0.09 -15.62 -39.71
N ASN A 208 -1.13 -14.93 -39.27
CA ASN A 208 -2.40 -14.98 -39.95
C ASN A 208 -2.11 -14.65 -41.40
N LYS A 209 -2.66 -15.47 -42.29
CA LYS A 209 -2.57 -15.18 -43.72
C LYS A 209 -3.18 -13.78 -43.95
N PRO A 210 -2.68 -12.98 -44.90
CA PRO A 210 -3.08 -11.59 -45.11
C PRO A 210 -4.45 -11.50 -45.81
N TYR A 211 -5.41 -12.30 -45.35
CA TYR A 211 -6.77 -12.36 -45.85
C TYR A 211 -7.73 -11.75 -44.80
N PRO A 212 -8.92 -11.27 -45.23
CA PRO A 212 -9.98 -10.83 -44.33
C PRO A 212 -10.35 -11.90 -43.29
N PHE A 213 -11.07 -11.52 -42.23
CA PHE A 213 -11.34 -12.23 -40.95
C PHE A 213 -10.47 -11.74 -39.76
N TYR A 214 -10.71 -12.27 -38.57
CA TYR A 214 -10.16 -11.73 -37.32
C TYR A 214 -8.64 -11.92 -37.23
N GLN A 215 -7.93 -10.79 -37.25
CA GLN A 215 -6.50 -10.71 -37.07
C GLN A 215 -6.23 -10.47 -35.57
N TYR A 216 -5.77 -11.48 -34.84
CA TYR A 216 -5.52 -11.36 -33.40
C TYR A 216 -4.49 -10.26 -33.11
N PRO A 217 -4.84 -9.22 -32.33
CA PRO A 217 -3.89 -8.19 -31.96
C PRO A 217 -2.84 -8.77 -31.02
N ILE A 218 -1.61 -8.27 -31.15
CA ILE A 218 -0.53 -8.61 -30.24
C ILE A 218 -0.77 -7.86 -28.92
N ASN A 219 -0.71 -8.57 -27.78
CA ASN A 219 -0.84 -7.90 -26.50
C ASN A 219 0.42 -7.04 -26.21
N CYS A 220 0.28 -5.72 -26.36
CA CYS A 220 1.36 -4.74 -26.19
C CYS A 220 1.27 -3.95 -24.87
N TYR A 221 0.26 -4.20 -24.04
CA TYR A 221 0.04 -3.40 -22.84
C TYR A 221 -0.25 -4.26 -21.60
N GLU A 222 -0.18 -3.61 -20.44
CA GLU A 222 -0.67 -4.13 -19.15
C GLU A 222 -1.47 -3.02 -18.46
N HIS A 223 -2.32 -3.43 -17.51
CA HIS A 223 -3.13 -2.53 -16.70
C HIS A 223 -2.40 -2.24 -15.39
N ILE A 224 -2.26 -0.96 -15.03
CA ILE A 224 -1.86 -0.53 -13.71
C ILE A 224 -3.12 -0.01 -13.02
N LEU A 225 -3.77 -0.90 -12.29
CA LEU A 225 -5.04 -0.63 -11.64
C LEU A 225 -4.82 0.07 -10.30
N ILE A 226 -5.64 1.09 -10.02
CA ILE A 226 -5.61 1.86 -8.79
C ILE A 226 -6.85 1.55 -7.96
N PHE A 227 -6.62 1.05 -6.75
CA PHE A 227 -7.69 0.72 -5.80
C PHE A 227 -7.51 1.47 -4.49
N HIS A 228 -8.59 2.05 -3.99
CA HIS A 228 -8.61 2.70 -2.68
C HIS A 228 -9.31 1.84 -1.64
N LYS A 229 -8.78 1.84 -0.42
CA LYS A 229 -9.48 1.32 0.76
C LYS A 229 -10.30 2.43 1.42
N HIS A 230 -11.61 2.23 1.53
CA HIS A 230 -12.52 3.14 2.23
C HIS A 230 -13.38 2.38 3.24
N ARG A 231 -12.77 1.94 4.35
CA ARG A 231 -13.55 1.42 5.47
C ARG A 231 -14.38 2.59 6.04
N LEU A 232 -15.66 2.34 6.32
CA LEU A 232 -16.51 3.30 7.01
C LEU A 232 -15.87 3.66 8.35
N ASP A 233 -15.38 4.90 8.43
CA ASP A 233 -14.73 5.41 9.62
C ASP A 233 -15.65 6.35 10.37
N GLU A 234 -16.27 5.83 11.42
CA GLU A 234 -17.11 6.60 12.33
C GLU A 234 -16.32 7.18 13.52
N THR A 235 -14.99 7.01 13.52
CA THR A 235 -14.12 7.50 14.57
C THR A 235 -14.20 9.02 14.62
N ARG A 236 -14.43 9.52 15.83
CA ARG A 236 -14.38 10.95 16.10
C ARG A 236 -12.92 11.40 16.22
N TYR A 237 -12.52 12.35 15.39
CA TYR A 237 -11.15 12.87 15.44
C TYR A 237 -11.03 14.22 16.18
N PRO A 238 -9.88 14.50 16.82
CA PRO A 238 -9.57 15.79 17.41
C PRO A 238 -9.64 16.92 16.37
N CYS A 239 -10.15 18.08 16.78
CA CYS A 239 -10.13 19.25 15.93
C CYS A 239 -8.68 19.67 15.62
N PRO A 240 -8.29 19.91 14.35
CA PRO A 240 -6.90 20.25 13.99
C PRO A 240 -6.43 21.61 14.52
N VAL A 241 -7.35 22.43 15.02
CA VAL A 241 -7.04 23.79 15.50
C VAL A 241 -6.93 23.83 17.01
N CYS A 242 -7.84 23.15 17.72
CA CYS A 242 -7.92 23.23 19.18
C CYS A 242 -7.69 21.90 19.89
N GLY A 243 -7.47 20.80 19.17
CA GLY A 243 -7.21 19.46 19.71
C GLY A 243 -8.40 18.78 20.40
N THR A 244 -9.53 19.46 20.60
CA THR A 244 -10.64 18.88 21.37
C THR A 244 -11.45 17.84 20.58
N LEU A 245 -12.01 16.85 21.29
CA LEU A 245 -12.98 15.87 20.78
C LEU A 245 -14.44 16.35 20.92
N LYS A 246 -14.66 17.64 21.20
CA LYS A 246 -15.99 18.27 21.18
C LYS A 246 -16.36 18.65 19.76
N VAL A 247 -16.70 17.64 18.96
CA VAL A 247 -17.05 17.78 17.54
C VAL A 247 -18.35 17.03 17.24
N ASN A 248 -19.10 17.52 16.26
CA ASN A 248 -20.30 16.86 15.76
C ASN A 248 -20.02 16.20 14.42
N GLY A 249 -20.49 14.96 14.27
CA GLY A 249 -20.45 14.27 12.99
C GLY A 249 -21.42 14.94 12.03
N ASN A 250 -20.96 15.23 10.82
CA ASN A 250 -21.78 15.72 9.73
C ASN A 250 -21.98 14.59 8.70
N THR A 251 -22.43 14.93 7.50
CA THR A 251 -22.49 14.03 6.35
C THR A 251 -21.11 13.48 5.94
N GLN A 252 -21.14 12.37 5.21
CA GLN A 252 -19.96 11.83 4.53
C GLN A 252 -19.63 12.74 3.35
N SER A 253 -18.38 13.21 3.28
CA SER A 253 -17.92 14.04 2.16
C SER A 253 -17.52 13.21 0.94
N GLU A 254 -17.08 11.98 1.18
CA GLU A 254 -16.74 10.94 0.21
C GLU A 254 -17.21 9.60 0.76
N ILE A 255 -17.36 8.57 -0.07
CA ILE A 255 -17.74 7.23 0.38
C ILE A 255 -16.76 6.76 1.46
N GLY A 256 -17.31 6.36 2.62
CA GLY A 256 -16.52 5.87 3.76
C GLY A 256 -15.78 6.95 4.56
N LEU A 257 -15.78 8.22 4.14
CA LEU A 257 -15.08 9.32 4.83
C LEU A 257 -16.07 10.26 5.52
N ARG A 258 -16.16 10.16 6.85
CA ARG A 258 -16.98 11.05 7.66
C ARG A 258 -16.31 12.41 7.89
N SER A 259 -17.10 13.48 7.77
CA SER A 259 -16.66 14.82 8.15
C SER A 259 -17.15 15.21 9.55
N TRP A 260 -16.33 15.99 10.25
CA TRP A 260 -16.55 16.47 11.60
C TRP A 260 -16.54 17.99 11.63
N GLU A 261 -17.34 18.60 12.50
CA GLU A 261 -17.36 20.04 12.74
C GLU A 261 -17.04 20.35 14.21
N CYS A 262 -16.09 21.25 14.45
CA CYS A 262 -15.71 21.66 15.80
C CYS A 262 -16.85 22.41 16.51
N LYS A 263 -17.21 21.96 17.72
CA LYS A 263 -18.21 22.59 18.61
C LYS A 263 -17.59 23.21 19.86
N ASN A 264 -16.27 23.27 19.94
CA ASN A 264 -15.59 24.06 20.97
C ASN A 264 -15.75 25.56 20.67
N LEU A 265 -16.58 26.26 21.45
CA LEU A 265 -16.81 27.71 21.30
C LEU A 265 -15.54 28.55 21.50
N GLU A 266 -14.56 28.00 22.21
CA GLU A 266 -13.26 28.63 22.46
C GLU A 266 -12.18 28.21 21.44
N CYS A 267 -12.60 27.59 20.32
CA CYS A 267 -11.69 27.26 19.22
C CYS A 267 -11.17 28.54 18.56
N PHE A 268 -9.87 28.54 18.23
CA PHE A 268 -9.18 29.73 17.72
C PHE A 268 -9.61 30.12 16.30
N GLU A 269 -10.08 29.15 15.51
CA GLU A 269 -10.65 29.39 14.19
C GLU A 269 -12.16 29.10 14.22
N ARG A 270 -12.96 30.16 14.07
CA ARG A 270 -14.41 30.09 13.87
C ARG A 270 -14.81 31.06 12.75
N SER A 271 -15.87 30.72 12.01
CA SER A 271 -16.39 31.57 10.94
C SER A 271 -17.03 32.86 11.49
N LYS A 272 -17.31 33.83 10.60
CA LYS A 272 -18.10 35.03 10.90
C LYS A 272 -19.50 34.70 11.47
N SER A 273 -20.08 33.56 11.06
CA SER A 273 -21.34 33.02 11.58
C SER A 273 -21.16 32.13 12.82
N ASN A 274 -20.02 32.22 13.50
CA ASN A 274 -19.66 31.43 14.68
C ASN A 274 -19.72 29.91 14.46
N ARG A 275 -19.37 29.45 13.25
CA ARG A 275 -19.33 28.03 12.90
C ARG A 275 -17.90 27.48 13.02
N GLY A 276 -17.77 26.26 13.54
CA GLY A 276 -16.45 25.64 13.69
C GLY A 276 -15.87 25.12 12.38
N LYS A 277 -14.56 24.89 12.37
CA LYS A 277 -13.84 24.28 11.24
C LYS A 277 -14.39 22.87 10.96
N ARG A 278 -14.60 22.56 9.68
CA ARG A 278 -14.90 21.23 9.18
C ARG A 278 -13.61 20.50 8.79
N PHE A 279 -13.52 19.22 9.12
CA PHE A 279 -12.35 18.38 8.83
C PHE A 279 -12.75 16.90 8.76
N SER A 280 -11.87 16.05 8.24
CA SER A 280 -12.01 14.60 8.19
C SER A 280 -10.63 13.96 8.44
N LEU A 281 -10.56 12.64 8.62
CA LEU A 281 -9.27 11.94 8.76
C LEU A 281 -8.33 12.27 7.60
N LYS A 282 -8.82 12.20 6.36
CA LYS A 282 -8.08 12.58 5.15
C LYS A 282 -7.50 14.00 5.24
N THR A 283 -8.30 14.97 5.67
CA THR A 283 -7.85 16.36 5.85
C THR A 283 -6.79 16.47 6.96
N LEU A 284 -6.93 15.74 8.05
CA LEU A 284 -5.95 15.72 9.14
C LEU A 284 -4.60 15.17 8.68
N THR A 285 -4.62 14.02 8.00
CA THR A 285 -3.40 13.37 7.48
C THR A 285 -2.70 14.24 6.45
N THR A 286 -3.46 14.88 5.55
CA THR A 286 -2.88 15.73 4.50
C THR A 286 -2.37 17.06 5.04
N GLN A 287 -3.11 17.77 5.90
CA GLN A 287 -2.71 19.08 6.44
C GLN A 287 -1.46 19.01 7.32
N SER A 288 -1.31 17.93 8.09
CA SER A 288 -0.13 17.69 8.92
C SER A 288 1.13 17.36 8.11
N ARG A 289 0.99 17.13 6.80
CA ARG A 289 2.06 16.69 5.89
C ARG A 289 2.13 17.57 4.64
N GLN A 290 1.96 18.88 4.84
CA GLN A 290 2.19 19.88 3.80
C GLN A 290 3.55 20.53 4.03
N GLY A 291 4.46 20.33 3.09
CA GLY A 291 5.82 20.87 3.17
C GLY A 291 6.64 20.45 1.96
N LYS A 292 7.73 21.17 1.70
CA LYS A 292 8.59 20.96 0.53
C LYS A 292 9.14 19.53 0.42
N MET A 293 9.35 18.86 1.55
CA MET A 293 9.79 17.46 1.60
C MET A 293 8.72 16.46 1.11
N TYR A 294 7.46 16.86 1.05
CA TYR A 294 6.34 16.04 0.60
C TYR A 294 5.84 16.41 -0.80
N GLU A 295 6.50 17.37 -1.47
CA GLU A 295 6.12 17.80 -2.81
C GLU A 295 6.52 16.74 -3.85
N ILE A 296 5.57 16.41 -4.72
CA ILE A 296 5.81 15.59 -5.90
C ILE A 296 6.23 16.53 -7.02
N SER A 297 7.28 16.18 -7.77
CA SER A 297 7.78 17.05 -8.84
C SER A 297 6.73 17.25 -9.93
N GLU A 298 6.64 18.46 -10.48
CA GLU A 298 5.70 18.75 -11.56
C GLU A 298 5.91 17.85 -12.79
N GLU A 299 7.16 17.51 -13.09
CA GLU A 299 7.51 16.60 -14.19
C GLU A 299 6.89 15.22 -13.98
N PHE A 300 6.98 14.69 -12.76
CA PHE A 300 6.39 13.41 -12.41
C PHE A 300 4.86 13.45 -12.51
N ILE A 301 4.23 14.52 -12.01
CA ILE A 301 2.79 14.72 -12.16
C ILE A 301 2.40 14.78 -13.64
N LYS A 302 3.15 15.52 -14.47
CA LYS A 302 2.88 15.63 -15.92
C LYS A 302 3.00 14.28 -16.62
N LYS A 303 3.99 13.46 -16.27
CA LYS A 303 4.18 12.09 -16.79
C LYS A 303 2.96 11.21 -16.53
N TRP A 304 2.44 11.24 -15.31
CA TRP A 304 1.32 10.39 -14.86
C TRP A 304 -0.06 11.04 -14.99
N ARG A 305 -0.15 12.19 -15.67
CA ARG A 305 -1.44 12.83 -16.00
C ARG A 305 -2.14 12.18 -17.19
N ARG A 306 -1.43 11.37 -17.97
CA ARG A 306 -1.98 10.60 -19.08
C ARG A 306 -2.35 9.21 -18.59
N ASP A 307 -3.53 8.76 -18.97
CA ASP A 307 -4.04 7.41 -18.74
C ASP A 307 -3.22 6.35 -19.51
N ILE A 308 -2.68 6.69 -20.67
CA ILE A 308 -1.73 5.84 -21.42
C ILE A 308 -0.30 6.32 -21.17
N VAL A 309 0.53 5.42 -20.63
CA VAL A 309 1.94 5.67 -20.32
C VAL A 309 2.83 4.69 -21.07
N LYS A 310 3.93 5.20 -21.64
CA LYS A 310 4.86 4.40 -22.44
C LYS A 310 6.23 4.36 -21.80
N PHE A 311 6.69 3.16 -21.45
CA PHE A 311 8.06 2.90 -21.00
C PHE A 311 8.42 1.42 -21.27
N PRO A 312 9.70 1.12 -21.55
CA PRO A 312 10.10 -0.24 -21.93
C PRO A 312 9.97 -1.23 -20.76
N PRO A 313 9.75 -2.53 -21.05
CA PRO A 313 9.84 -3.58 -20.04
C PRO A 313 11.30 -3.77 -19.55
N VAL A 314 11.47 -4.44 -18.41
CA VAL A 314 12.79 -4.73 -17.85
C VAL A 314 13.58 -5.68 -18.76
N ILE A 315 14.78 -5.27 -19.15
CA ILE A 315 15.72 -6.10 -19.91
C ILE A 315 16.38 -7.08 -18.93
N LYS A 316 15.99 -8.35 -19.00
CA LYS A 316 16.42 -9.39 -18.05
C LYS A 316 17.51 -10.32 -18.58
N ILE A 317 17.70 -10.39 -19.90
CA ILE A 317 18.68 -11.27 -20.55
C ILE A 317 19.81 -10.40 -21.08
N ASN A 318 21.05 -10.71 -20.70
CA ASN A 318 22.22 -10.05 -21.28
C ASN A 318 22.53 -10.60 -22.69
N SER A 319 23.51 -10.01 -23.38
CA SER A 319 23.96 -10.46 -24.70
C SER A 319 24.49 -11.91 -24.72
N LYS A 320 24.75 -12.51 -23.55
CA LYS A 320 25.22 -13.90 -23.37
C LYS A 320 24.08 -14.88 -23.04
N GLY A 321 22.83 -14.42 -22.96
CA GLY A 321 21.68 -15.29 -22.66
C GLY A 321 21.41 -15.51 -21.16
N GLU A 322 22.16 -14.87 -20.27
CA GLU A 322 22.05 -15.06 -18.82
C GLU A 322 20.97 -14.14 -18.23
N ASN A 323 20.17 -14.67 -17.29
CA ASN A 323 19.18 -13.88 -16.57
C ASN A 323 19.86 -13.07 -15.45
N LEU A 324 20.01 -11.76 -15.67
CA LEU A 324 20.70 -10.83 -14.76
C LEU A 324 20.03 -10.71 -13.38
N LEU A 325 18.71 -10.93 -13.33
CA LEU A 325 17.88 -10.70 -12.15
C LEU A 325 17.42 -12.01 -11.49
N GLY A 326 17.72 -13.18 -12.08
CA GLY A 326 17.24 -14.50 -11.65
C GLY A 326 15.71 -14.69 -11.68
N HIS A 327 14.93 -13.61 -11.82
CA HIS A 327 13.48 -13.62 -11.93
C HIS A 327 13.04 -13.50 -13.38
N THR A 328 11.97 -14.20 -13.77
CA THR A 328 11.59 -14.31 -15.19
C THR A 328 10.60 -13.24 -15.65
N ALA A 329 10.01 -12.46 -14.72
CA ALA A 329 9.01 -11.43 -15.01
C ALA A 329 9.03 -10.24 -14.01
N PRO A 330 10.14 -9.51 -13.88
CA PRO A 330 10.14 -8.24 -13.14
C PRO A 330 9.38 -7.15 -13.92
N PHE A 331 8.65 -6.29 -13.21
CA PHE A 331 8.07 -5.06 -13.78
C PHE A 331 9.02 -3.86 -13.61
N PRO A 332 8.91 -2.81 -14.45
CA PRO A 332 9.81 -1.64 -14.39
C PRO A 332 9.64 -0.81 -13.11
N GLU A 333 10.72 -0.13 -12.69
CA GLU A 333 10.74 0.77 -11.52
C GLU A 333 9.68 1.89 -11.60
N ASN A 334 9.25 2.29 -12.80
CA ASN A 334 8.21 3.29 -13.01
C ASN A 334 6.90 3.00 -12.26
N ILE A 335 6.47 1.74 -12.21
CA ILE A 335 5.19 1.34 -11.57
C ILE A 335 5.25 1.53 -10.05
N PRO A 336 6.24 0.98 -9.32
CA PRO A 336 6.39 1.25 -7.90
C PRO A 336 6.73 2.71 -7.62
N GLU A 337 7.46 3.42 -8.50
CA GLU A 337 7.66 4.87 -8.35
C GLU A 337 6.33 5.62 -8.34
N LEU A 338 5.42 5.33 -9.28
CA LEU A 338 4.04 5.87 -9.29
C LEU A 338 3.38 5.63 -7.93
N ALA A 339 3.32 4.37 -7.51
CA ALA A 339 2.60 4.00 -6.31
C ALA A 339 3.15 4.69 -5.06
N ILE A 340 4.47 4.71 -4.92
CA ILE A 340 5.16 5.16 -3.71
C ILE A 340 5.15 6.69 -3.62
N GLN A 341 5.42 7.40 -4.73
CA GLN A 341 5.42 8.86 -4.71
C GLN A 341 4.00 9.45 -4.58
N MET A 342 3.00 8.87 -5.27
CA MET A 342 1.64 9.42 -5.24
C MET A 342 0.87 9.07 -3.97
N PHE A 343 1.13 7.90 -3.36
CA PHE A 343 0.23 7.33 -2.34
C PHE A 343 0.89 7.01 -1.00
N SER A 344 2.15 7.41 -0.78
CA SER A 344 2.83 7.25 0.50
C SER A 344 3.71 8.45 0.86
N TYR A 345 4.03 8.60 2.13
CA TYR A 345 4.97 9.61 2.66
C TYR A 345 6.30 8.97 3.06
N GLU A 346 7.35 9.78 3.18
CA GLU A 346 8.65 9.33 3.68
C GLU A 346 8.52 8.66 5.05
N GLY A 347 9.26 7.58 5.27
CA GLY A 347 9.21 6.74 6.47
C GLY A 347 8.03 5.76 6.53
N GLU A 348 7.12 5.78 5.55
CA GLU A 348 5.99 4.84 5.51
C GLU A 348 6.37 3.48 4.93
N LYS A 349 5.53 2.47 5.24
CA LYS A 349 5.72 1.08 4.83
C LYS A 349 5.00 0.78 3.53
N VAL A 350 5.75 0.26 2.56
CA VAL A 350 5.27 -0.17 1.23
C VAL A 350 5.39 -1.68 1.14
N LEU A 351 4.30 -2.38 0.85
CA LEU A 351 4.27 -3.83 0.73
C LEU A 351 4.19 -4.29 -0.72
N ASP A 352 4.97 -5.30 -1.05
CA ASP A 352 4.85 -6.11 -2.25
C ASP A 352 4.64 -7.59 -1.85
N PRO A 353 3.40 -8.12 -1.89
CA PRO A 353 3.12 -9.52 -1.54
C PRO A 353 3.67 -10.53 -2.54
N PHE A 354 4.13 -10.10 -3.72
CA PHE A 354 4.71 -10.96 -4.76
C PHE A 354 6.09 -10.44 -5.17
N GLY A 355 6.99 -10.42 -4.19
CA GLY A 355 8.26 -9.70 -4.23
C GLY A 355 9.17 -10.06 -5.40
N GLY A 356 9.27 -11.32 -5.81
CA GLY A 356 10.06 -11.74 -6.98
C GLY A 356 11.50 -11.21 -6.96
N SER A 357 11.78 -10.19 -7.78
CA SER A 357 13.10 -9.52 -7.88
C SER A 357 13.32 -8.37 -6.88
N PHE A 358 12.31 -8.09 -6.04
CA PHE A 358 12.25 -7.03 -5.03
C PHE A 358 12.36 -5.60 -5.60
N THR A 359 11.89 -5.39 -6.84
CA THR A 359 11.91 -4.06 -7.48
C THR A 359 11.16 -3.02 -6.65
N SER A 360 9.96 -3.35 -6.14
CA SER A 360 9.18 -2.45 -5.27
C SER A 360 9.91 -2.06 -3.99
N VAL A 361 10.61 -3.02 -3.37
CA VAL A 361 11.38 -2.81 -2.14
C VAL A 361 12.57 -1.88 -2.38
N ILE A 362 13.27 -2.08 -3.49
CA ILE A 362 14.39 -1.22 -3.92
C ILE A 362 13.90 0.20 -4.14
N VAL A 363 12.82 0.39 -4.89
CA VAL A 363 12.26 1.72 -5.17
C VAL A 363 11.75 2.38 -3.88
N ALA A 364 11.10 1.64 -2.98
CA ALA A 364 10.70 2.15 -1.67
C ALA A 364 11.90 2.70 -0.90
N LYS A 365 13.01 1.95 -0.83
CA LYS A 365 14.22 2.43 -0.16
C LYS A 365 14.83 3.65 -0.84
N LYS A 366 14.93 3.67 -2.18
CA LYS A 366 15.43 4.83 -2.96
C LYS A 366 14.62 6.09 -2.67
N LEU A 367 13.33 5.94 -2.38
CA LEU A 367 12.41 7.02 -2.05
C LEU A 367 12.22 7.21 -0.53
N ASN A 368 13.13 6.74 0.34
CA ASN A 368 13.07 6.91 1.79
C ASN A 368 11.81 6.32 2.46
N ARG A 369 11.29 5.20 1.96
CA ARG A 369 10.23 4.39 2.57
C ARG A 369 10.78 3.04 3.02
N THR A 370 10.08 2.38 3.94
CA THR A 370 10.34 0.99 4.29
C THR A 370 9.72 0.06 3.25
N GLY A 371 10.55 -0.62 2.48
CA GLY A 371 10.12 -1.64 1.52
C GLY A 371 9.98 -3.01 2.19
N ILE A 372 8.82 -3.63 2.03
CA ILE A 372 8.52 -4.97 2.53
C ILE A 372 8.18 -5.87 1.34
N GLY A 373 8.96 -6.92 1.11
CA GLY A 373 8.72 -7.87 0.03
C GLY A 373 8.48 -9.28 0.57
N ILE A 374 7.43 -9.95 0.10
CA ILE A 374 7.15 -11.36 0.42
C ILE A 374 7.45 -12.23 -0.80
N GLU A 375 8.22 -13.30 -0.63
CA GLU A 375 8.49 -14.26 -1.71
C GLU A 375 8.38 -15.69 -1.21
N LEU A 376 7.63 -16.51 -1.95
CA LEU A 376 7.34 -17.91 -1.61
C LEU A 376 8.58 -18.79 -1.79
N ASN A 377 9.29 -18.65 -2.91
CA ASN A 377 10.32 -19.60 -3.33
C ASN A 377 11.73 -19.11 -2.95
N LYS A 378 12.05 -19.17 -1.65
CA LYS A 378 13.35 -18.75 -1.11
C LYS A 378 14.53 -19.37 -1.86
N GLU A 379 14.51 -20.67 -2.08
CA GLU A 379 15.62 -21.39 -2.74
C GLU A 379 15.89 -20.88 -4.15
N MET A 380 14.84 -20.53 -4.89
CA MET A 380 14.95 -20.08 -6.28
C MET A 380 15.33 -18.59 -6.40
N PHE A 381 14.83 -17.74 -5.49
CA PHE A 381 14.92 -16.28 -5.68
C PHE A 381 15.82 -15.55 -4.69
N ARG A 382 16.24 -16.18 -3.58
CA ARG A 382 17.01 -15.48 -2.54
C ARG A 382 18.31 -14.90 -3.04
N GLU A 383 19.17 -15.71 -3.65
CA GLU A 383 20.48 -15.23 -4.09
C GLU A 383 20.35 -14.08 -5.11
N ALA A 384 19.52 -14.29 -6.13
CA ALA A 384 19.32 -13.30 -7.19
C ALA A 384 18.66 -12.01 -6.69
N GLY A 385 17.64 -12.12 -5.83
CA GLY A 385 16.96 -10.97 -5.24
C GLY A 385 17.87 -10.15 -4.33
N LEU A 386 18.63 -10.81 -3.44
CA LEU A 386 19.58 -10.12 -2.56
C LEU A 386 20.73 -9.48 -3.36
N LYS A 387 21.21 -10.12 -4.43
CA LYS A 387 22.19 -9.54 -5.34
C LYS A 387 21.63 -8.30 -6.04
N ASN A 388 20.39 -8.35 -6.53
CA ASN A 388 19.74 -7.20 -7.15
C ASN A 388 19.63 -6.01 -6.21
N ILE A 389 19.22 -6.25 -4.95
CA ILE A 389 19.15 -5.20 -3.92
C ILE A 389 20.54 -4.58 -3.71
N LYS A 390 21.57 -5.40 -3.46
CA LYS A 390 22.95 -4.91 -3.22
C LYS A 390 23.50 -4.10 -4.40
N ASN A 391 23.23 -4.53 -5.63
CA ASN A 391 23.68 -3.81 -6.83
C ASN A 391 23.05 -2.42 -6.97
N ASN A 392 21.86 -2.21 -6.41
CA ASN A 392 21.20 -0.90 -6.40
C ASN A 392 21.69 0.04 -5.29
N PHE A 393 22.48 -0.48 -4.34
CA PHE A 393 23.03 0.30 -3.21
C PHE A 393 24.51 -0.06 -2.98
N PRO A 394 25.42 0.23 -3.94
CA PRO A 394 26.83 -0.08 -3.80
C PRO A 394 27.48 0.74 -2.67
N ALA A 395 28.36 0.12 -1.90
CA ALA A 395 29.13 0.82 -0.87
C ALA A 395 30.13 1.79 -1.54
N ASN A 396 30.03 3.09 -1.24
CA ASN A 396 31.04 4.06 -1.67
C ASN A 396 32.24 4.07 -0.69
N LEU A 397 33.46 4.20 -1.24
CA LEU A 397 34.77 4.18 -0.55
C LEU A 397 34.96 5.23 0.58
N LEU A 398 34.02 6.17 0.77
CA LEU A 398 34.19 7.38 1.60
C LEU A 398 33.15 7.51 2.75
N ASN A 399 32.77 6.42 3.42
CA ASN A 399 31.91 6.34 4.63
C ASN A 399 30.44 5.88 4.47
N GLN A 400 30.15 4.87 3.65
CA GLN A 400 28.85 4.16 3.77
C GLN A 400 29.02 2.76 4.37
N LYS A 401 28.24 2.48 5.42
CA LYS A 401 28.03 1.11 5.93
C LYS A 401 27.37 0.28 4.82
N ASN A 402 27.76 -0.98 4.70
CA ASN A 402 27.04 -1.95 3.86
C ASN A 402 25.55 -1.93 4.23
N ILE A 403 24.66 -1.89 3.22
CA ILE A 403 23.22 -1.98 3.46
C ILE A 403 22.89 -3.34 4.07
N ASN A 404 22.23 -3.34 5.23
CA ASN A 404 21.81 -4.54 5.91
C ASN A 404 20.40 -4.91 5.45
N ILE A 405 20.28 -6.06 4.81
CA ILE A 405 19.00 -6.58 4.36
C ILE A 405 18.42 -7.43 5.49
N SER A 406 17.31 -6.98 6.08
CA SER A 406 16.61 -7.74 7.11
C SER A 406 15.78 -8.84 6.47
N GLU A 407 16.04 -10.09 6.83
CA GLU A 407 15.32 -11.26 6.33
C GLU A 407 14.52 -11.93 7.45
N TYR A 408 13.34 -12.45 7.12
CA TYR A 408 12.49 -13.23 8.02
C TYR A 408 11.98 -14.49 7.32
N ASP A 409 12.21 -15.65 7.94
CA ASP A 409 11.67 -16.92 7.46
C ASP A 409 10.33 -17.21 8.14
N TYR A 410 9.24 -17.05 7.40
CA TYR A 410 7.91 -17.37 7.88
C TYR A 410 7.66 -18.87 7.74
N LYS A 411 7.96 -19.61 8.80
CA LYS A 411 7.62 -21.04 8.92
C LYS A 411 6.16 -21.14 9.36
N GLN A 412 5.37 -21.92 8.61
CA GLN A 412 3.98 -22.25 8.96
C GLN A 412 3.89 -22.97 10.30
#